data_AF-A0A183FY57-F1
#
_entry.id   AF-A0A183FY57-F1
#
_cell.length_a   1.000
_cell.length_b   1.000
_cell.length_c   1.000
_cell.angle_alpha   90.00
_cell.angle_beta   90.00
_cell.angle_gamma   90.00
#
_symmetry.space_group_name_H-M   'P 1'
#
loop_
_entity.id
_entity.type
_entity.pdbx_description
1 polymer ?
#
loop_
_entity_poly.entity_id
_entity_poly.type
_entity_poly.pdbx_seq_one_letter_code
_entity_poly.pdbx_strand_id
1 'polypeptide(L)'
;MKAVTDQIEDCKALVTSAVRKLSLLARPSVERELLEVLQSAKIFKPVDLTSCLDSYLTAKGRIKTISNTLGCRREEVEEKVDELVRHLSKESAEKRELQEKLQQYQLQVESLRERLETMGQAAKAKTTVQYQDENQPLSGSVDIESINPRVLLAYAEKRLRNESRKAISAGHRATSNGDGDMSALGMFFKCPGRRREAGVDYEFACTVNDMVFKDVVPDADETVGELKFDNAYALARLISIFECERNADRKRLRMRDPSYAFITLSGIEKAFTFYKRYCDHVFRCLALHDGSPIMLPHGGNSEIPIEQLNDLNTQGVKFAISHNWRDVEVKEAIQKTLILLPEGFRTASSANETLELRTYQRFSEIPELVDHVEPRNIVFVGPTSRNRIHRSSWLKLSTLFSKVALRGAKVVVVAPPRGEDSWKVNRLDARDMVELAKMSAMSMRHNIVCMIPLVESTLEPFQTAGLHPRQSWEDAYPRIVIKDFLDSLREYVRNEISIPEDICAEERNTRKSDCRRQKRLEGSIHTASKGIAKKPREPRECRTVLERQPCVMPNPTVMALAEDVGVTVAEEAEVGEAIN
;
A
#
# COMPACT_ATOMS: atom_id res chain seq x y z
N MET A 1 48.59 -22.37 -50.54
CA MET A 1 48.56 -21.96 -49.11
C MET A 1 49.73 -21.07 -48.71
N LYS A 2 51.00 -21.36 -49.06
CA LYS A 2 52.14 -20.47 -48.76
C LYS A 2 51.98 -19.01 -49.24
N ALA A 3 51.49 -18.81 -50.46
CA ALA A 3 51.28 -17.45 -50.99
C ALA A 3 50.24 -16.62 -50.21
N VAL A 4 49.27 -17.28 -49.56
CA VAL A 4 48.25 -16.60 -48.75
C VAL A 4 48.82 -16.26 -47.37
N THR A 5 49.67 -17.13 -46.80
CA THR A 5 50.32 -16.84 -45.52
C THR A 5 51.35 -15.71 -45.64
N ASP A 6 52.06 -15.62 -46.76
CA ASP A 6 53.04 -14.56 -46.98
C ASP A 6 52.35 -13.19 -47.17
N GLN A 7 51.22 -13.15 -47.91
CA GLN A 7 50.40 -11.94 -48.02
C GLN A 7 49.80 -11.48 -46.69
N ILE A 8 49.50 -12.41 -45.77
CA ILE A 8 49.01 -12.08 -44.43
C ILE A 8 50.12 -11.46 -43.58
N GLU A 9 51.34 -11.97 -43.64
CA GLU A 9 52.49 -11.39 -42.92
C GLU A 9 52.86 -10.00 -43.46
N ASP A 10 52.85 -9.80 -44.78
CA ASP A 10 53.09 -8.49 -45.39
C ASP A 10 52.00 -7.48 -45.01
N CYS A 11 50.73 -7.90 -44.97
CA CYS A 11 49.63 -7.07 -44.47
C CYS A 11 49.80 -6.70 -43.00
N LYS A 12 50.22 -7.64 -42.14
CA LYS A 12 50.49 -7.34 -40.71
C LYS A 12 51.63 -6.35 -40.56
N ALA A 13 52.71 -6.48 -41.34
CA ALA A 13 53.84 -5.56 -41.30
C ALA A 13 53.43 -4.14 -41.70
N LEU A 14 52.60 -4.00 -42.74
CA LEU A 14 52.04 -2.72 -43.19
C LEU A 14 51.13 -2.07 -42.14
N VAL A 15 50.22 -2.84 -41.53
CA VAL A 15 49.32 -2.34 -40.47
C VAL A 15 50.13 -1.90 -39.24
N THR A 16 51.13 -2.68 -38.84
CA THR A 16 51.98 -2.36 -37.69
C THR A 16 52.80 -1.08 -37.93
N SER A 17 53.29 -0.89 -39.16
CA SER A 17 53.99 0.34 -39.57
C SER A 17 53.06 1.57 -39.58
N ALA A 18 51.84 1.42 -40.09
CA ALA A 18 50.84 2.49 -40.11
C ALA A 18 50.40 2.90 -38.70
N VAL A 19 50.16 1.94 -37.81
CA VAL A 19 49.83 2.20 -36.40
C VAL A 19 50.96 2.93 -35.68
N ARG A 20 52.23 2.56 -35.93
CA ARG A 20 53.40 3.29 -35.39
C ARG A 20 53.46 4.74 -35.88
N LYS A 21 53.21 4.98 -37.16
CA LYS A 21 53.19 6.34 -37.73
C LYS A 21 52.05 7.18 -37.15
N LEU A 22 50.86 6.59 -36.94
CA LEU A 22 49.73 7.27 -36.30
C LEU A 22 50.01 7.58 -34.83
N SER A 23 50.67 6.68 -34.10
CA SER A 23 51.11 6.89 -32.71
C SER A 23 52.14 8.03 -32.57
N LEU A 24 53.01 8.22 -33.56
CA LEU A 24 53.96 9.34 -33.59
C LEU A 24 53.32 10.69 -33.97
N LEU A 25 52.15 10.67 -34.63
CA LEU A 25 51.41 11.88 -35.01
C LEU A 25 50.35 12.28 -33.95
N ALA A 26 50.05 11.40 -33.00
CA ALA A 26 49.16 11.70 -31.89
C ALA A 26 49.85 12.71 -30.94
N ARG A 27 49.23 13.88 -30.74
CA ARG A 27 49.76 14.93 -29.86
C ARG A 27 49.78 14.42 -28.39
N PRO A 28 50.90 14.55 -27.67
CA PRO A 28 51.05 14.03 -26.30
C PRO A 28 50.18 14.74 -25.24
N SER A 29 49.42 15.78 -25.61
CA SER A 29 48.51 16.47 -24.69
C SER A 29 47.18 15.73 -24.51
N VAL A 30 46.70 14.98 -25.51
CA VAL A 30 45.44 14.22 -25.40
C VAL A 30 45.63 12.97 -24.55
N GLU A 31 46.84 12.39 -24.52
CA GLU A 31 47.12 11.18 -23.75
C GLU A 31 47.03 11.41 -22.24
N ARG A 32 47.41 12.59 -21.72
CA ARG A 32 47.35 12.84 -20.27
C ARG A 32 45.91 13.00 -19.78
N GLU A 33 45.10 13.81 -20.46
CA GLU A 33 43.68 13.97 -20.10
C GLU A 33 42.90 12.66 -20.27
N LEU A 34 43.18 11.92 -21.35
CA LEU A 34 42.56 10.62 -21.56
C LEU A 34 42.98 9.60 -20.49
N LEU A 35 44.25 9.59 -20.08
CA LEU A 35 44.73 8.74 -18.99
C LEU A 35 44.08 9.11 -17.66
N GLU A 36 43.92 10.40 -17.35
CA GLU A 36 43.24 10.87 -16.13
C GLU A 36 41.75 10.47 -16.11
N VAL A 37 41.07 10.56 -17.25
CA VAL A 37 39.66 10.12 -17.40
C VAL A 37 39.55 8.60 -17.26
N LEU A 38 40.41 7.83 -17.93
CA LEU A 38 40.41 6.36 -17.83
C LEU A 38 40.77 5.90 -16.40
N GLN A 39 41.70 6.57 -15.74
CA GLN A 39 42.08 6.30 -14.35
C GLN A 39 40.95 6.64 -13.38
N SER A 40 40.26 7.76 -13.58
CA SER A 40 39.08 8.16 -12.78
C SER A 40 37.92 7.17 -12.96
N ALA A 41 37.76 6.65 -14.18
CA ALA A 41 36.78 5.61 -14.50
C ALA A 41 37.23 4.18 -14.08
N LYS A 42 38.44 4.04 -13.50
CA LYS A 42 39.06 2.76 -13.09
C LYS A 42 39.20 1.75 -14.24
N ILE A 43 39.41 2.24 -15.46
CA ILE A 43 39.61 1.43 -16.67
C ILE A 43 41.12 1.23 -16.83
N PHE A 44 41.65 0.14 -16.28
CA PHE A 44 43.09 -0.17 -16.32
C PHE A 44 43.47 -1.17 -17.41
N LYS A 45 42.50 -1.93 -17.94
CA LYS A 45 42.73 -2.96 -18.95
C LYS A 45 41.92 -2.66 -20.22
N PRO A 46 42.42 -3.05 -21.41
CA PRO A 46 41.67 -2.91 -22.66
C PRO A 46 40.29 -3.58 -22.63
N VAL A 47 40.15 -4.70 -21.91
CA VAL A 47 38.87 -5.41 -21.73
C VAL A 47 37.84 -4.56 -20.99
N ASP A 48 38.28 -3.77 -20.01
CA ASP A 48 37.41 -2.88 -19.23
C ASP A 48 36.88 -1.74 -20.11
N LEU A 49 37.72 -1.26 -21.05
CA LEU A 49 37.34 -0.22 -22.01
C LEU A 49 36.28 -0.74 -22.99
N THR A 50 36.45 -1.94 -23.53
CA THR A 50 35.46 -2.57 -24.41
C THR A 50 34.13 -2.77 -23.68
N SER A 51 34.17 -3.30 -22.45
CA SER A 51 32.97 -3.48 -21.62
C SER A 51 32.25 -2.16 -21.31
N CYS A 52 33.01 -1.09 -21.03
CA CYS A 52 32.48 0.24 -20.81
C CYS A 52 31.81 0.80 -22.07
N LEU A 53 32.46 0.63 -23.23
CA LEU A 53 31.91 1.08 -24.52
C LEU A 53 30.64 0.31 -24.89
N ASP A 54 30.61 -1.00 -24.70
CA ASP A 54 29.43 -1.84 -24.95
C ASP A 54 28.26 -1.45 -24.04
N SER A 55 28.56 -1.15 -22.77
CA SER A 55 27.57 -0.66 -21.80
C SER A 55 27.01 0.70 -22.21
N TYR A 56 27.88 1.62 -22.66
CA TYR A 56 27.47 2.94 -23.16
C TYR A 56 26.61 2.83 -24.43
N LEU A 57 27.01 2.00 -25.39
CA LEU A 57 26.24 1.78 -26.62
C LEU A 57 24.87 1.15 -26.32
N THR A 58 24.82 0.21 -25.37
CA THR A 58 23.58 -0.40 -24.90
C THR A 58 22.67 0.64 -24.23
N ALA A 59 23.22 1.49 -23.35
CA ALA A 59 22.48 2.56 -22.70
C ALA A 59 21.93 3.57 -23.71
N LYS A 60 22.75 3.97 -24.69
CA LYS A 60 22.35 4.85 -25.79
C LYS A 60 21.23 4.23 -26.64
N GLY A 61 21.29 2.93 -26.90
CA GLY A 61 20.22 2.17 -27.55
C GLY A 61 18.91 2.22 -26.75
N ARG A 62 18.98 2.02 -25.42
CA ARG A 62 17.82 2.11 -24.53
C ARG A 62 17.22 3.51 -24.48
N ILE A 63 18.04 4.56 -24.41
CA ILE A 63 17.58 5.97 -24.45
C ILE A 63 16.82 6.23 -25.75
N LYS A 64 17.29 5.72 -26.90
CA LYS A 64 16.57 5.83 -28.16
C LYS A 64 15.22 5.12 -28.12
N THR A 65 15.15 3.91 -27.57
CA THR A 65 13.88 3.19 -27.40
C THR A 65 12.92 3.95 -26.49
N ILE A 66 13.42 4.48 -25.36
CA ILE A 66 12.60 5.27 -24.41
C ILE A 66 12.09 6.56 -25.08
N SER A 67 12.96 7.29 -25.79
CA SER A 67 12.57 8.49 -26.55
C SER A 67 11.47 8.18 -27.56
N ASN A 68 11.58 7.07 -28.30
CA ASN A 68 10.54 6.63 -29.23
C ASN A 68 9.22 6.27 -28.52
N THR A 69 9.30 5.54 -27.40
CA THR A 69 8.11 5.11 -26.63
C THR A 69 7.39 6.29 -25.99
N LEU A 70 8.12 7.28 -25.49
CA LEU A 70 7.56 8.46 -24.81
C LEU A 70 7.18 9.60 -25.78
N GLY A 71 7.58 9.49 -27.06
CA GLY A 71 7.40 10.56 -28.04
C GLY A 71 8.09 11.86 -27.63
N CYS A 72 9.22 11.78 -26.93
CA CYS A 72 10.04 12.91 -26.50
C CYS A 72 11.26 13.06 -27.41
N ARG A 73 11.81 14.28 -27.48
CA ARG A 73 13.12 14.48 -28.10
C ARG A 73 14.20 13.77 -27.29
N ARG A 74 15.22 13.27 -27.96
CA ARG A 74 16.29 12.49 -27.32
C ARG A 74 17.05 13.32 -26.28
N GLU A 75 17.24 14.60 -26.58
CA GLU A 75 17.94 15.55 -25.71
C GLU A 75 17.20 15.75 -24.38
N GLU A 76 15.87 15.78 -24.40
CA GLU A 76 15.04 15.91 -23.18
C GLU A 76 15.17 14.66 -22.28
N VAL A 77 15.28 13.48 -22.88
CA VAL A 77 15.49 12.23 -22.14
C VAL A 77 16.90 12.18 -21.58
N GLU A 78 17.91 12.61 -22.34
CA GLU A 78 19.30 12.69 -21.86
C GLU A 78 19.42 13.66 -20.67
N GLU A 79 18.82 14.85 -20.74
CA GLU A 79 18.82 15.83 -19.63
C GLU A 79 18.17 15.27 -18.36
N LYS A 80 17.03 14.56 -18.50
CA LYS A 80 16.33 13.95 -17.36
C LYS A 80 17.10 12.78 -16.77
N VAL A 81 17.77 11.98 -17.60
CA VAL A 81 18.65 10.90 -17.11
C VAL A 81 19.82 11.51 -16.34
N ASP A 82 20.43 12.59 -16.84
CA ASP A 82 21.51 13.28 -16.14
C ASP A 82 21.08 13.90 -14.80
N GLU A 83 19.85 14.44 -14.72
CA GLU A 83 19.25 14.91 -13.47
C GLU A 83 19.08 13.77 -12.46
N LEU A 84 18.55 12.62 -12.89
CA LEU A 84 18.38 11.44 -12.04
C LEU A 84 19.72 10.87 -11.57
N VAL A 85 20.74 10.85 -12.44
CA VAL A 85 22.10 10.41 -12.09
C VAL A 85 22.71 11.34 -11.03
N ARG A 86 22.53 12.66 -11.16
CA ARG A 86 22.95 13.63 -10.13
C ARG A 86 22.24 13.39 -8.80
N HIS A 87 20.93 13.15 -8.82
CA HIS A 87 20.16 12.85 -7.60
C HIS A 87 20.65 11.56 -6.93
N LEU A 88 20.81 10.49 -7.70
CA LEU A 88 21.29 9.21 -7.20
C LEU A 88 22.71 9.32 -6.62
N SER A 89 23.58 10.12 -7.24
CA SER A 89 24.92 10.39 -6.73
C SER A 89 24.87 11.11 -5.38
N LYS A 90 24.01 12.13 -5.25
CA LYS A 90 23.80 12.85 -3.99
C LYS A 90 23.30 11.92 -2.88
N GLU A 91 22.25 11.13 -3.13
CA GLU A 91 21.73 10.17 -2.16
C GLU A 91 22.78 9.11 -1.77
N SER A 92 23.61 8.68 -2.73
CA SER A 92 24.69 7.73 -2.45
C SER A 92 25.77 8.31 -1.52
N ALA A 93 26.03 9.61 -1.61
CA ALA A 93 26.95 10.31 -0.73
C ALA A 93 26.37 10.48 0.67
N GLU A 94 25.10 10.88 0.78
CA GLU A 94 24.39 10.97 2.07
C GLU A 94 24.31 9.60 2.76
N LYS A 95 24.03 8.53 2.01
CA LYS A 95 24.05 7.16 2.53
C LYS A 95 25.42 6.79 3.10
N ARG A 96 26.51 7.16 2.42
CA ARG A 96 27.88 6.91 2.89
C ARG A 96 28.17 7.67 4.18
N GLU A 97 27.78 8.94 4.26
CA GLU A 97 27.94 9.76 5.47
C GLU A 97 27.16 9.17 6.65
N LEU A 98 25.92 8.71 6.43
CA LEU A 98 25.13 8.05 7.47
C LEU A 98 25.75 6.71 7.91
N GLN A 99 26.34 5.95 6.99
CA GLN A 99 27.07 4.72 7.32
C GLN A 99 28.32 4.99 8.18
N GLU A 100 29.08 6.05 7.87
CA GLU A 100 30.22 6.47 8.66
C GLU A 100 29.81 6.90 10.07
N LYS A 101 28.71 7.68 10.21
CA LYS A 101 28.14 8.05 11.51
C LYS A 101 27.68 6.82 12.31
N LEU A 102 27.08 5.84 11.65
CA LEU A 102 26.64 4.61 12.32
C LEU A 102 27.84 3.81 12.85
N GLN A 103 28.91 3.67 12.06
CA GLN A 103 30.16 3.05 12.53
C GLN A 103 30.78 3.83 13.71
N GLN A 104 30.75 5.16 13.66
CA GLN A 104 31.22 5.99 14.77
C GLN A 104 30.40 5.75 16.06
N TYR A 105 29.07 5.69 15.97
CA TYR A 105 28.23 5.38 17.12
C TYR A 105 28.46 3.96 17.67
N GLN A 106 28.71 2.98 16.80
CA GLN A 106 29.08 1.63 17.24
C GLN A 106 30.36 1.62 18.08
N LEU A 107 31.40 2.35 17.64
CA LEU A 107 32.64 2.48 18.40
C LEU A 107 32.43 3.19 19.75
N GLN A 108 31.56 4.21 19.80
CA GLN A 108 31.22 4.89 21.06
C GLN A 108 30.50 3.96 22.04
N VAL A 109 29.54 3.18 21.56
CA VAL A 109 28.82 2.20 22.39
C VAL A 109 29.79 1.14 22.93
N GLU A 110 30.70 0.64 22.11
CA GLU A 110 31.70 -0.34 22.57
C GLU A 110 32.65 0.26 23.62
N SER A 111 33.11 1.49 23.43
CA SER A 111 33.92 2.20 24.43
C SER A 111 33.18 2.41 25.76
N LEU A 112 31.89 2.78 25.71
CA LEU A 112 31.06 2.90 26.91
C LEU A 112 30.86 1.55 27.61
N ARG A 113 30.70 0.48 26.83
CA ARG A 113 30.60 -0.88 27.34
C ARG A 113 31.88 -1.30 28.09
N GLU A 114 33.05 -1.09 27.51
CA GLU A 114 34.34 -1.36 28.18
C GLU A 114 34.50 -0.55 29.47
N ARG A 115 34.06 0.71 29.46
CA ARG A 115 34.09 1.57 30.66
C ARG A 115 33.15 1.07 31.77
N LEU A 116 31.98 0.55 31.41
CA LEU A 116 31.07 -0.07 32.36
C LEU A 116 31.62 -1.37 32.92
N GLU A 117 32.26 -2.20 32.09
CA GLU A 117 32.89 -3.45 32.52
C GLU A 117 34.02 -3.18 33.53
N THR A 118 34.88 -2.18 33.27
CA THR A 118 35.96 -1.78 34.20
C THR A 118 35.43 -1.20 35.52
N MET A 119 34.39 -0.35 35.47
CA MET A 119 33.73 0.17 36.68
C MET A 119 33.08 -0.94 37.50
N GLY A 120 32.45 -1.91 36.84
CA GLY A 120 31.84 -3.08 37.50
C GLY A 120 32.87 -3.97 38.21
N GLN A 121 34.05 -4.15 37.62
CA GLN A 121 35.15 -4.89 38.26
C GLN A 121 35.76 -4.13 39.45
N ALA A 122 35.93 -2.81 39.35
CA ALA A 122 36.44 -1.99 40.45
C ALA A 122 35.50 -1.96 41.66
N ALA A 123 34.17 -1.99 41.44
CA ALA A 123 33.19 -2.09 42.50
C ALA A 123 33.25 -3.45 43.23
N LYS A 124 33.49 -4.55 42.51
CA LYS A 124 33.66 -5.89 43.10
C LYS A 124 34.93 -5.99 43.94
N ALA A 125 36.01 -5.32 43.56
CA ALA A 125 37.27 -5.33 44.31
C ALA A 125 37.19 -4.58 45.66
N LYS A 126 36.28 -3.61 45.80
CA LYS A 126 36.11 -2.83 47.04
C LYS A 126 35.17 -3.45 48.07
N THR A 127 34.40 -4.48 47.70
CA THR A 127 33.44 -5.14 48.61
C THR A 127 34.05 -6.36 49.34
N THR A 128 35.34 -6.64 49.15
CA THR A 128 36.06 -7.74 49.83
C THR A 128 36.72 -7.29 51.14
N VAL A 129 36.05 -6.46 51.94
CA VAL A 129 36.50 -6.09 53.28
C VAL A 129 35.53 -6.64 54.31
N GLN A 130 36.01 -7.69 55.00
CA GLN A 130 35.64 -8.15 56.34
C GLN A 130 34.16 -8.02 56.76
N TYR A 131 33.40 -9.07 56.47
CA TYR A 131 32.41 -9.57 57.43
C TYR A 131 32.85 -10.97 57.87
N GLN A 132 33.54 -11.02 59.01
CA GLN A 132 33.48 -12.19 59.88
C GLN A 132 32.15 -12.08 60.60
N ASP A 133 31.16 -12.86 60.19
CA ASP A 133 30.02 -13.15 61.04
C ASP A 133 29.53 -14.57 60.76
N GLU A 134 29.27 -15.28 61.85
CA GLU A 134 28.98 -16.70 61.93
C GLU A 134 27.61 -16.98 61.34
N ASN A 135 27.56 -17.50 60.11
CA ASN A 135 26.45 -18.33 59.67
C ASN A 135 26.91 -19.28 58.56
N GLN A 136 26.95 -20.57 58.88
CA GLN A 136 27.23 -21.66 57.98
C GLN A 136 26.39 -21.55 56.69
N PRO A 137 27.01 -21.34 55.52
CA PRO A 137 26.35 -21.56 54.26
C PRO A 137 26.47 -23.04 53.90
N LEU A 138 25.34 -23.64 53.51
CA LEU A 138 25.28 -24.93 52.84
C LEU A 138 26.13 -24.87 51.56
N SER A 139 27.37 -25.35 51.66
CA SER A 139 28.32 -25.50 50.57
C SER A 139 27.88 -26.63 49.63
N GLY A 140 26.92 -26.35 48.76
CA GLY A 140 26.77 -27.07 47.50
C GLY A 140 27.43 -26.24 46.40
N SER A 141 28.66 -26.57 46.03
CA SER A 141 29.31 -25.99 44.85
C SER A 141 28.58 -26.48 43.61
N VAL A 142 27.61 -25.70 43.12
CA VAL A 142 26.99 -25.96 41.82
C VAL A 142 27.98 -25.50 40.76
N ASP A 143 28.49 -26.45 39.98
CA ASP A 143 29.35 -26.17 38.83
C ASP A 143 28.57 -25.38 37.79
N ILE A 144 28.87 -24.09 37.67
CA ILE A 144 28.16 -23.15 36.80
C ILE A 144 28.31 -23.54 35.33
N GLU A 145 29.41 -24.23 34.96
CA GLU A 145 29.65 -24.70 33.59
C GLU A 145 28.74 -25.88 33.19
N SER A 146 28.18 -26.59 34.17
CA SER A 146 27.22 -27.67 33.94
C SER A 146 25.80 -27.17 33.62
N ILE A 147 25.51 -25.89 33.85
CA ILE A 147 24.18 -25.32 33.61
C ILE A 147 24.06 -24.92 32.13
N ASN A 148 23.04 -25.43 31.45
CA ASN A 148 22.78 -25.13 30.05
C ASN A 148 22.70 -23.61 29.81
N PRO A 149 23.45 -23.04 28.84
CA PRO A 149 23.50 -21.60 28.60
C PRO A 149 22.15 -20.97 28.28
N ARG A 150 21.18 -21.73 27.74
CA ARG A 150 19.80 -21.24 27.54
C ARG A 150 19.06 -21.02 28.87
N VAL A 151 19.35 -21.83 29.88
CA VAL A 151 18.74 -21.68 31.23
C VAL A 151 19.34 -20.48 31.93
N LEU A 152 20.64 -20.25 31.80
CA LEU A 152 21.30 -19.05 32.30
C LEU A 152 20.79 -17.78 31.63
N LEU A 153 20.59 -17.80 30.30
CA LEU A 153 19.95 -16.71 29.55
C LEU A 153 18.52 -16.44 30.04
N ALA A 154 17.68 -17.47 30.14
CA ALA A 154 16.32 -17.32 30.63
C ALA A 154 16.27 -16.82 32.09
N TYR A 155 17.19 -17.26 32.93
CA TYR A 155 17.31 -16.79 34.31
C TYR A 155 17.81 -15.35 34.38
N ALA A 156 18.81 -14.97 33.57
CA ALA A 156 19.32 -13.61 33.46
C ALA A 156 18.24 -12.65 32.94
N GLU A 157 17.49 -13.04 31.91
CA GLU A 157 16.34 -12.26 31.42
C GLU A 157 15.25 -12.12 32.50
N LYS A 158 14.93 -13.21 33.21
CA LYS A 158 13.96 -13.18 34.30
C LYS A 158 14.43 -12.29 35.45
N ARG A 159 15.74 -12.28 35.74
CA ARG A 159 16.35 -11.43 36.76
C ARG A 159 16.41 -9.98 36.32
N LEU A 160 16.76 -9.67 35.07
CA LEU A 160 16.69 -8.32 34.49
C LEU A 160 15.25 -7.79 34.48
N ARG A 161 14.25 -8.64 34.19
CA ARG A 161 12.82 -8.28 34.35
C ARG A 161 12.43 -8.03 35.80
N ASN A 162 13.00 -8.76 36.76
CA ASN A 162 12.74 -8.54 38.18
C ASN A 162 13.51 -7.34 38.76
N GLU A 163 14.70 -7.04 38.25
CA GLU A 163 15.49 -5.87 38.63
C GLU A 163 14.90 -4.60 38.00
N SER A 164 14.38 -4.64 36.78
CA SER A 164 13.55 -3.56 36.23
C SER A 164 12.22 -3.38 36.97
N ARG A 165 11.64 -4.44 37.57
CA ARG A 165 10.51 -4.32 38.51
C ARG A 165 10.89 -3.69 39.86
N LYS A 166 12.13 -3.88 40.33
CA LYS A 166 12.63 -3.34 41.60
C LYS A 166 13.29 -1.97 41.47
N ALA A 167 13.81 -1.65 40.29
CA ALA A 167 14.09 -0.29 39.85
C ALA A 167 12.74 0.40 39.61
N ILE A 168 12.05 0.67 40.72
CA ILE A 168 10.99 1.66 40.75
C ILE A 168 11.67 2.96 40.37
N SER A 169 11.73 3.20 39.07
CA SER A 169 11.69 4.54 38.52
C SER A 169 10.61 5.28 39.31
N ALA A 170 10.94 6.44 39.84
CA ALA A 170 9.99 7.35 40.44
C ALA A 170 9.03 7.90 39.35
N GLY A 171 8.34 7.00 38.65
CA GLY A 171 7.28 7.32 37.72
C GLY A 171 6.09 7.83 38.51
N HIS A 172 5.46 8.86 38.00
CA HIS A 172 4.27 9.44 38.63
C HIS A 172 3.14 8.41 38.54
N ARG A 173 2.58 8.04 39.68
CA ARG A 173 1.53 7.02 39.77
C ARG A 173 0.19 7.68 39.45
N ALA A 174 -0.48 7.25 38.39
CA ALA A 174 -1.86 7.67 38.14
C ALA A 174 -2.78 6.89 39.10
N THR A 175 -3.04 7.42 40.29
CA THR A 175 -3.99 6.79 41.23
C THR A 175 -5.42 7.05 40.76
N SER A 176 -6.36 6.14 41.02
CA SER A 176 -7.78 6.32 40.67
C SER A 176 -8.53 7.30 41.57
N ASN A 177 -7.90 7.78 42.65
CA ASN A 177 -8.58 8.41 43.77
C ASN A 177 -8.38 9.93 43.89
N GLY A 178 -7.84 10.61 42.87
CA GLY A 178 -7.73 12.07 42.89
C GLY A 178 -6.74 12.67 43.90
N ASP A 179 -6.16 11.87 44.80
CA ASP A 179 -5.19 12.31 45.81
C ASP A 179 -3.77 12.59 45.25
N GLY A 180 -3.65 12.82 43.94
CA GLY A 180 -2.41 13.19 43.26
C GLY A 180 -2.65 13.77 41.85
N ASP A 181 -1.82 14.75 41.48
CA ASP A 181 -1.99 15.68 40.34
C ASP A 181 -2.05 15.05 38.94
N MET A 182 -1.85 13.73 38.79
CA MET A 182 -1.72 13.06 37.48
C MET A 182 -2.71 11.90 37.26
N SER A 183 -3.67 11.71 38.17
CA SER A 183 -4.70 10.67 38.04
C SER A 183 -5.49 10.76 36.73
N ALA A 184 -5.74 11.99 36.24
CA ALA A 184 -6.47 12.22 34.99
C ALA A 184 -5.74 11.72 33.74
N LEU A 185 -4.44 11.44 33.83
CA LEU A 185 -3.64 10.94 32.71
C LEU A 185 -3.65 9.41 32.58
N GLY A 186 -4.34 8.69 33.48
CA GLY A 186 -4.56 7.26 33.31
C GLY A 186 -5.66 6.99 32.27
N MET A 187 -5.45 6.07 31.33
CA MET A 187 -6.44 5.75 30.30
C MET A 187 -7.78 5.23 30.82
N PHE A 188 -7.82 4.74 32.07
CA PHE A 188 -9.05 4.32 32.76
C PHE A 188 -9.69 5.42 33.60
N PHE A 189 -9.13 6.63 33.61
CA PHE A 189 -9.71 7.78 34.30
C PHE A 189 -11.10 8.08 33.74
N LYS A 190 -12.08 8.16 34.64
CA LYS A 190 -13.43 8.59 34.33
C LYS A 190 -13.59 10.03 34.79
N CYS A 191 -13.93 10.91 33.87
CA CYS A 191 -14.15 12.32 34.21
C CYS A 191 -15.33 12.41 35.20
N PRO A 192 -15.14 13.04 36.39
CA PRO A 192 -16.19 13.09 37.40
C PRO A 192 -17.35 14.01 36.99
N GLY A 193 -17.18 14.84 35.95
CA GLY A 193 -18.19 15.81 35.48
C GLY A 193 -18.49 16.92 36.49
N ARG A 194 -17.79 16.95 37.64
CA ARG A 194 -17.99 17.93 38.70
C ARG A 194 -17.42 19.26 38.27
N ARG A 195 -18.19 20.34 38.45
CA ARG A 195 -17.72 21.70 38.19
C ARG A 195 -16.76 22.23 39.26
N ARG A 196 -16.78 21.69 40.48
CA ARG A 196 -15.89 22.08 41.57
C ARG A 196 -15.40 20.84 42.33
N GLU A 197 -14.11 20.85 42.65
CA GLU A 197 -13.48 19.91 43.57
C GLU A 197 -13.22 20.61 44.91
N ALA A 198 -13.37 19.87 46.02
CA ALA A 198 -13.15 20.43 47.35
C ALA A 198 -11.66 20.79 47.50
N GLY A 199 -11.36 22.06 47.77
CA GLY A 199 -9.98 22.56 47.89
C GLY A 199 -9.40 23.19 46.63
N VAL A 200 -10.18 23.29 45.54
CA VAL A 200 -9.76 23.90 44.28
C VAL A 200 -10.65 25.11 43.95
N ASP A 201 -10.06 26.30 43.87
CA ASP A 201 -10.79 27.58 43.70
C ASP A 201 -11.27 27.89 42.27
N TYR A 202 -11.05 26.97 41.32
CA TYR A 202 -11.46 27.14 39.92
C TYR A 202 -12.48 26.10 39.49
N GLU A 203 -13.30 26.48 38.51
CA GLU A 203 -14.33 25.60 37.96
C GLU A 203 -13.80 24.76 36.80
N PHE A 204 -14.28 23.52 36.69
CA PHE A 204 -14.02 22.61 35.57
C PHE A 204 -15.21 22.61 34.60
N ALA A 205 -14.95 22.79 33.31
CA ALA A 205 -15.93 22.80 32.23
C ALA A 205 -15.78 21.56 31.33
N CYS A 206 -15.92 20.36 31.90
CA CYS A 206 -15.83 19.11 31.14
C CYS A 206 -17.14 18.81 30.41
N THR A 207 -17.05 18.50 29.12
CA THR A 207 -18.20 18.13 28.26
C THR A 207 -18.13 16.69 27.76
N VAL A 208 -17.01 16.00 28.00
CA VAL A 208 -16.74 14.65 27.47
C VAL A 208 -17.75 13.57 27.90
N ASN A 209 -18.39 13.69 29.07
CA ASN A 209 -19.30 12.66 29.60
C ASN A 209 -20.63 12.57 28.85
N ASP A 210 -21.05 13.66 28.21
CA ASP A 210 -22.30 13.72 27.45
C ASP A 210 -22.10 13.39 25.96
N MET A 211 -20.85 13.13 25.56
CA MET A 211 -20.49 12.87 24.18
C MET A 211 -20.67 11.40 23.80
N VAL A 212 -20.96 11.18 22.53
CA VAL A 212 -21.06 9.87 21.88
C VAL A 212 -20.01 9.75 20.79
N PHE A 213 -19.82 8.54 20.25
CA PHE A 213 -18.84 8.32 19.20
C PHE A 213 -19.09 9.18 17.95
N LYS A 214 -20.33 9.60 17.68
CA LYS A 214 -20.68 10.54 16.60
C LYS A 214 -20.06 11.93 16.79
N ASP A 215 -19.79 12.36 18.03
CA ASP A 215 -19.10 13.62 18.29
C ASP A 215 -17.59 13.53 17.99
N VAL A 216 -17.05 12.30 17.94
CA VAL A 216 -15.67 12.00 17.57
C VAL A 216 -15.56 11.81 16.05
N VAL A 217 -16.52 11.07 15.46
CA VAL A 217 -16.60 10.77 14.03
C VAL A 217 -18.01 11.12 13.52
N PRO A 218 -18.22 12.34 13.01
CA PRO A 218 -19.54 12.79 12.55
C PRO A 218 -20.16 11.91 11.46
N ASP A 219 -19.31 11.32 10.62
CA ASP A 219 -19.70 10.46 9.49
C ASP A 219 -20.01 9.01 9.89
N ALA A 220 -19.89 8.66 11.18
CA ALA A 220 -20.19 7.31 11.65
C ALA A 220 -21.69 7.00 11.48
N ASP A 221 -21.98 5.77 11.02
CA ASP A 221 -23.33 5.21 10.96
C ASP A 221 -24.05 5.37 12.31
N GLU A 222 -25.36 5.65 12.30
CA GLU A 222 -26.15 5.93 13.51
C GLU A 222 -25.96 4.88 14.61
N THR A 223 -25.89 3.60 14.23
CA THR A 223 -25.75 2.50 15.20
C THR A 223 -24.42 2.48 15.94
N VAL A 224 -23.36 3.00 15.31
CA VAL A 224 -22.01 3.10 15.86
C VAL A 224 -21.81 4.47 16.50
N GLY A 225 -22.37 5.52 15.91
CA GLY A 225 -22.27 6.89 16.38
C GLY A 225 -22.91 7.10 17.75
N GLU A 226 -23.97 6.38 18.09
CA GLU A 226 -24.63 6.47 19.41
C GLU A 226 -23.86 5.78 20.55
N LEU A 227 -22.77 5.08 20.25
CA LEU A 227 -21.99 4.39 21.27
C LEU A 227 -21.35 5.38 22.24
N LYS A 228 -21.56 5.13 23.54
CA LYS A 228 -20.97 5.92 24.63
C LYS A 228 -19.59 5.39 24.99
N PHE A 229 -18.76 6.29 25.49
CA PHE A 229 -17.47 5.97 26.08
C PHE A 229 -17.30 6.80 27.36
N ASP A 230 -16.65 6.23 28.36
CA ASP A 230 -16.55 6.81 29.71
C ASP A 230 -15.12 7.10 30.16
N ASN A 231 -14.13 6.63 29.40
CA ASN A 231 -12.71 6.89 29.62
C ASN A 231 -11.95 6.84 28.27
N ALA A 232 -10.66 7.22 28.31
CA ALA A 232 -9.82 7.25 27.12
C ALA A 232 -9.56 5.85 26.55
N TYR A 233 -9.49 4.80 27.37
CA TYR A 233 -9.37 3.41 26.91
C TYR A 233 -10.57 2.98 26.06
N ALA A 234 -11.79 3.23 26.53
CA ALA A 234 -13.03 2.90 25.83
C ALA A 234 -13.11 3.62 24.48
N LEU A 235 -12.76 4.91 24.45
CA LEU A 235 -12.70 5.68 23.21
C LEU A 235 -11.61 5.16 22.27
N ALA A 236 -10.40 4.91 22.77
CA ALA A 236 -9.28 4.38 21.99
C ALA A 236 -9.61 3.05 21.34
N ARG A 237 -10.34 2.18 22.06
CA ARG A 237 -10.85 0.91 21.56
C ARG A 237 -11.83 1.13 20.40
N LEU A 238 -12.82 2.01 20.57
CA LEU A 238 -13.78 2.33 19.50
C LEU A 238 -13.08 2.88 18.25
N ILE A 239 -12.18 3.85 18.42
CA ILE A 239 -11.38 4.39 17.31
C ILE A 239 -10.58 3.28 16.64
N SER A 240 -9.83 2.48 17.41
CA SER A 240 -9.01 1.39 16.87
C SER A 240 -9.81 0.40 16.04
N ILE A 241 -10.99 -0.03 16.53
CA ILE A 241 -11.87 -0.92 15.78
C ILE A 241 -12.40 -0.20 14.53
N PHE A 242 -12.80 1.06 14.64
CA PHE A 242 -13.35 1.82 13.52
C PHE A 242 -12.36 1.99 12.35
N GLU A 243 -11.08 2.23 12.68
CA GLU A 243 -9.99 2.44 11.71
C GLU A 243 -9.40 1.13 11.16
N CYS A 244 -9.45 0.03 11.92
CA CYS A 244 -8.84 -1.24 11.51
C CYS A 244 -9.84 -2.27 10.97
N GLU A 245 -11.08 -2.28 11.49
CA GLU A 245 -12.07 -3.27 11.09
C GLU A 245 -12.69 -2.88 9.76
N ARG A 246 -12.30 -3.57 8.69
CA ARG A 246 -12.84 -3.30 7.36
C ARG A 246 -14.29 -3.74 7.26
N ASN A 247 -14.70 -4.88 7.81
CA ASN A 247 -16.08 -5.39 7.63
C ASN A 247 -17.08 -4.61 8.50
N ALA A 248 -18.11 -4.03 7.89
CA ALA A 248 -19.08 -3.16 8.57
C ALA A 248 -19.87 -3.88 9.68
N ASP A 249 -20.31 -5.12 9.45
CA ASP A 249 -21.09 -5.88 10.44
C ASP A 249 -20.22 -6.34 11.60
N ARG A 250 -19.00 -6.83 11.29
CA ARG A 250 -18.01 -7.20 12.30
C ARG A 250 -17.57 -6.00 13.12
N LYS A 251 -17.46 -4.82 12.50
CA LYS A 251 -17.19 -3.54 13.16
C LYS A 251 -18.31 -3.21 14.14
N ARG A 252 -19.57 -3.18 13.68
CA ARG A 252 -20.74 -2.91 14.53
C ARG A 252 -20.79 -3.85 15.73
N LEU A 253 -20.57 -5.15 15.51
CA LEU A 253 -20.55 -6.16 16.57
C LEU A 253 -19.42 -5.92 17.58
N ARG A 254 -18.17 -5.76 17.10
CA ARG A 254 -16.98 -5.56 17.95
C ARG A 254 -17.01 -4.24 18.71
N MET A 255 -17.51 -3.17 18.09
CA MET A 255 -17.64 -1.88 18.76
C MET A 255 -18.71 -1.92 19.86
N ARG A 256 -19.81 -2.64 19.65
CA ARG A 256 -20.85 -2.84 20.67
C ARG A 256 -20.42 -3.74 21.82
N ASP A 257 -19.56 -4.71 21.56
CA ASP A 257 -19.06 -5.62 22.58
C ASP A 257 -17.91 -4.97 23.39
N PRO A 258 -18.12 -4.60 24.66
CA PRO A 258 -17.07 -4.00 25.48
C PRO A 258 -15.98 -4.99 25.88
N SER A 259 -16.23 -6.30 25.79
CA SER A 259 -15.26 -7.34 26.15
C SER A 259 -14.19 -7.53 25.06
N TYR A 260 -14.46 -7.08 23.83
CA TYR A 260 -13.51 -7.15 22.74
C TYR A 260 -12.36 -6.14 22.94
N ALA A 261 -11.26 -6.62 23.55
CA ALA A 261 -10.07 -5.83 23.85
C ALA A 261 -9.17 -5.68 22.60
N PHE A 262 -9.36 -4.58 21.87
CA PHE A 262 -8.53 -4.21 20.74
C PHE A 262 -8.20 -2.72 20.75
N ILE A 263 -6.92 -2.40 20.92
CA ILE A 263 -6.41 -1.02 20.95
C ILE A 263 -5.15 -0.94 20.10
N THR A 264 -5.03 0.14 19.34
CA THR A 264 -3.86 0.51 18.56
C THR A 264 -3.19 1.75 19.15
N LEU A 265 -1.93 1.96 18.80
CA LEU A 265 -1.19 3.17 19.18
C LEU A 265 -1.90 4.44 18.67
N SER A 266 -2.29 4.45 17.39
CA SER A 266 -3.10 5.53 16.79
C SER A 266 -4.36 5.80 17.60
N GLY A 267 -5.13 4.75 17.94
CA GLY A 267 -6.37 4.90 18.70
C GLY A 267 -6.19 5.58 20.05
N ILE A 268 -5.14 5.23 20.81
CA ILE A 268 -4.88 5.84 22.13
C ILE A 268 -4.38 7.28 22.03
N GLU A 269 -3.55 7.60 21.04
CA GLU A 269 -3.09 8.97 20.72
C GLU A 269 -4.26 9.90 20.39
N LYS A 270 -5.20 9.42 19.57
CA LYS A 270 -6.42 10.15 19.19
C LYS A 270 -7.38 10.30 20.37
N ALA A 271 -7.53 9.27 21.19
CA ALA A 271 -8.39 9.35 22.38
C ALA A 271 -7.87 10.39 23.39
N PHE A 272 -6.57 10.42 23.69
CA PHE A 272 -6.02 11.41 24.61
C PHE A 272 -6.08 12.84 24.06
N THR A 273 -5.88 13.05 22.75
CA THR A 273 -6.06 14.37 22.14
C THR A 273 -7.52 14.85 22.16
N PHE A 274 -8.48 13.93 22.01
CA PHE A 274 -9.91 14.23 22.20
C PHE A 274 -10.20 14.63 23.66
N TYR A 275 -9.73 13.84 24.63
CA TYR A 275 -9.92 14.15 26.05
C TYR A 275 -9.22 15.46 26.47
N LYS A 276 -8.03 15.76 25.93
CA LYS A 276 -7.35 17.06 26.11
C LYS A 276 -8.24 18.23 25.69
N ARG A 277 -9.09 18.05 24.67
CA ARG A 277 -9.96 19.11 24.16
C ARG A 277 -11.24 19.30 24.99
N TYR A 278 -11.80 18.22 25.54
CA TYR A 278 -13.15 18.22 26.13
C TYR A 278 -13.20 17.87 27.63
N CYS A 279 -12.05 17.60 28.26
CA CYS A 279 -11.90 17.34 29.69
C CYS A 279 -10.82 18.24 30.30
N ASP A 280 -11.24 19.22 31.10
CA ASP A 280 -10.33 20.16 31.77
C ASP A 280 -9.36 19.47 32.74
N HIS A 281 -9.77 18.37 33.38
CA HIS A 281 -8.88 17.59 34.25
C HIS A 281 -7.69 17.06 33.46
N VAL A 282 -7.94 16.41 32.30
CA VAL A 282 -6.89 15.89 31.42
C VAL A 282 -6.04 17.03 30.87
N PHE A 283 -6.66 18.12 30.40
CA PHE A 283 -5.94 19.28 29.87
C PHE A 283 -4.94 19.87 30.89
N ARG A 284 -5.38 20.07 32.13
CA ARG A 284 -4.55 20.64 33.20
C ARG A 284 -3.43 19.69 33.61
N CYS A 285 -3.73 18.40 33.78
CA CYS A 285 -2.69 17.41 34.07
C CYS A 285 -1.66 17.34 32.95
N LEU A 286 -2.07 17.40 31.68
CA LEU A 286 -1.15 17.44 30.53
C LEU A 286 -0.26 18.70 30.54
N ALA A 287 -0.80 19.86 30.94
CA ALA A 287 -0.05 21.11 31.00
C ALA A 287 1.03 21.11 32.09
N LEU A 288 0.82 20.34 33.17
CA LEU A 288 1.78 20.19 34.27
C LEU A 288 2.73 19.00 34.08
N HIS A 289 2.48 18.15 33.08
CA HIS A 289 3.24 16.92 32.89
C HIS A 289 4.58 17.18 32.21
N ASP A 290 5.64 16.64 32.81
CA ASP A 290 7.03 16.80 32.38
C ASP A 290 7.45 15.84 31.25
N GLY A 291 6.55 14.93 30.86
CA GLY A 291 6.80 13.90 29.83
C GLY A 291 7.35 12.59 30.37
N SER A 292 7.45 12.44 31.70
CA SER A 292 7.85 11.19 32.36
C SER A 292 6.86 10.04 32.09
N PRO A 293 7.30 8.76 32.18
CA PRO A 293 6.39 7.62 32.01
C PRO A 293 5.32 7.56 33.09
N ILE A 294 4.08 7.25 32.69
CA ILE A 294 2.94 7.10 33.61
C ILE A 294 2.65 5.63 33.81
N MET A 295 2.62 5.21 35.09
CA MET A 295 2.33 3.84 35.46
C MET A 295 0.90 3.70 35.95
N LEU A 296 0.13 2.84 35.29
CA LEU A 296 -1.22 2.47 35.69
C LEU A 296 -1.17 1.56 36.91
N PRO A 297 -2.12 1.71 37.86
CA PRO A 297 -2.17 0.90 39.08
C PRO A 297 -2.72 -0.51 38.82
N HIS A 298 -3.50 -0.68 37.76
CA HIS A 298 -4.09 -1.94 37.32
C HIS A 298 -4.30 -1.95 35.80
N GLY A 299 -4.34 -3.13 35.19
CA GLY A 299 -4.62 -3.28 33.75
C GLY A 299 -6.10 -3.08 33.37
N GLY A 300 -6.97 -2.80 34.34
CA GLY A 300 -8.42 -2.87 34.13
C GLY A 300 -8.87 -4.32 33.87
N ASN A 301 -10.15 -4.54 33.60
CA ASN A 301 -10.66 -5.86 33.19
C ASN A 301 -10.26 -6.22 31.74
N SER A 302 -9.12 -5.72 31.28
CA SER A 302 -8.61 -5.93 29.93
C SER A 302 -7.75 -7.19 29.88
N GLU A 303 -7.84 -7.94 28.78
CA GLU A 303 -6.96 -9.08 28.52
C GLU A 303 -5.52 -8.65 28.13
N ILE A 304 -5.28 -7.35 27.92
CA ILE A 304 -3.99 -6.78 27.52
C ILE A 304 -3.06 -6.69 28.75
N PRO A 305 -1.80 -7.17 28.66
CA PRO A 305 -0.82 -7.04 29.73
C PRO A 305 -0.61 -5.59 30.19
N ILE A 306 -0.48 -5.39 31.50
CA ILE A 306 -0.35 -4.05 32.09
C ILE A 306 0.88 -3.29 31.58
N GLU A 307 1.97 -3.99 31.25
CA GLU A 307 3.17 -3.36 30.68
C GLU A 307 2.87 -2.70 29.33
N GLN A 308 2.12 -3.38 28.46
CA GLN A 308 1.71 -2.82 27.16
C GLN A 308 0.74 -1.65 27.33
N LEU A 309 -0.15 -1.72 28.32
CA LEU A 309 -1.05 -0.61 28.63
C LEU A 309 -0.28 0.62 29.12
N ASN A 310 0.76 0.45 29.95
CA ASN A 310 1.59 1.57 30.40
C ASN A 310 2.33 2.26 29.23
N ASP A 311 2.84 1.46 28.29
CA ASP A 311 3.47 1.98 27.07
C ASP A 311 2.47 2.77 26.22
N LEU A 312 1.29 2.19 25.95
CA LEU A 312 0.21 2.86 25.22
C LEU A 312 -0.25 4.15 25.91
N ASN A 313 -0.41 4.13 27.24
CA ASN A 313 -0.78 5.29 28.03
C ASN A 313 0.24 6.43 27.86
N THR A 314 1.51 6.08 28.06
CA THR A 314 2.62 7.04 28.01
C THR A 314 2.75 7.65 26.61
N GLN A 315 2.59 6.85 25.56
CA GLN A 315 2.63 7.35 24.18
C GLN A 315 1.43 8.27 23.89
N GLY A 316 0.21 7.87 24.28
CA GLY A 316 -0.99 8.69 24.10
C GLY A 316 -0.87 10.05 24.79
N VAL A 317 -0.34 10.08 26.01
CA VAL A 317 -0.07 11.31 26.77
C VAL A 317 0.98 12.17 26.06
N LYS A 318 2.12 11.60 25.66
CA LYS A 318 3.18 12.33 24.94
C LYS A 318 2.68 12.94 23.63
N PHE A 319 1.90 12.17 22.88
CA PHE A 319 1.30 12.65 21.64
C PHE A 319 0.32 13.79 21.90
N ALA A 320 -0.54 13.66 22.92
CA ALA A 320 -1.50 14.70 23.27
C ALA A 320 -0.84 15.99 23.76
N ILE A 321 0.35 15.96 24.38
CA ILE A 321 1.08 17.18 24.74
C ILE A 321 1.37 18.02 23.48
N SER A 322 1.87 17.39 22.41
CA SER A 322 2.34 18.07 21.20
C SER A 322 1.27 18.31 20.12
N HIS A 323 0.12 17.64 20.20
CA HIS A 323 -0.93 17.71 19.16
C HIS A 323 -2.24 18.30 19.67
N ASN A 324 -3.04 18.83 18.74
CA ASN A 324 -4.39 19.31 19.01
C ASN A 324 -5.41 18.44 18.28
N TRP A 325 -6.59 18.25 18.87
CA TRP A 325 -7.67 17.47 18.26
C TRP A 325 -8.08 17.95 16.86
N ARG A 326 -7.96 19.26 16.59
CA ARG A 326 -8.33 19.85 15.28
C ARG A 326 -7.47 19.34 14.12
N ASP A 327 -6.26 18.87 14.41
CA ASP A 327 -5.29 18.40 13.41
C ASP A 327 -5.31 16.86 13.27
N VAL A 328 -6.20 16.20 14.01
CA VAL A 328 -6.31 14.74 14.09
C VAL A 328 -7.55 14.29 13.34
N GLU A 329 -7.36 13.40 12.37
CA GLU A 329 -8.47 12.78 11.63
C GLU A 329 -8.65 11.33 12.07
N VAL A 330 -9.88 10.95 12.38
CA VAL A 330 -10.29 9.55 12.55
C VAL A 330 -10.94 9.10 11.25
N LYS A 331 -10.31 8.16 10.54
CA LYS A 331 -10.81 7.70 9.24
C LYS A 331 -11.36 6.30 9.35
N GLU A 332 -12.50 6.08 8.72
CA GLU A 332 -13.05 4.74 8.63
C GLU A 332 -12.10 3.82 7.86
N ALA A 333 -11.95 2.57 8.32
CA ALA A 333 -11.22 1.54 7.60
C ALA A 333 -11.74 1.43 6.15
N ILE A 334 -10.95 1.91 5.19
CA ILE A 334 -11.34 1.89 3.78
C ILE A 334 -11.40 0.44 3.31
N GLN A 335 -12.60 0.00 2.95
CA GLN A 335 -12.79 -1.28 2.28
C GLN A 335 -12.36 -1.16 0.83
N LYS A 336 -11.31 -1.89 0.44
CA LYS A 336 -10.87 -1.92 -0.94
C LYS A 336 -11.78 -2.80 -1.81
N THR A 337 -12.02 -2.36 -3.03
CA THR A 337 -12.52 -3.22 -4.12
C THR A 337 -11.32 -3.82 -4.83
N LEU A 338 -11.29 -5.14 -4.97
CA LEU A 338 -10.23 -5.87 -5.66
C LEU A 338 -10.73 -6.28 -7.05
N ILE A 339 -10.03 -5.85 -8.11
CA ILE A 339 -10.27 -6.33 -9.47
C ILE A 339 -9.16 -7.32 -9.82
N LEU A 340 -9.54 -8.59 -10.01
CA LEU A 340 -8.67 -9.67 -10.45
C LEU A 340 -8.72 -9.77 -11.97
N LEU A 341 -7.62 -9.38 -12.61
CA LEU A 341 -7.47 -9.40 -14.07
C LEU A 341 -6.51 -10.52 -14.50
N PRO A 342 -6.71 -11.13 -15.67
CA PRO A 342 -5.75 -12.09 -16.18
C PRO A 342 -4.45 -11.41 -16.65
N GLU A 343 -3.38 -12.19 -16.79
CA GLU A 343 -2.01 -11.73 -17.12
C GLU A 343 -1.89 -10.83 -18.38
N GLY A 344 -2.85 -10.92 -19.31
CA GLY A 344 -2.92 -10.00 -20.46
C GLY A 344 -3.05 -8.53 -20.08
N PHE A 345 -3.51 -8.22 -18.86
CA PHE A 345 -3.69 -6.87 -18.34
C PHE A 345 -2.55 -6.39 -17.43
N ARG A 346 -1.36 -7.02 -17.48
CA ARG A 346 -0.21 -6.67 -16.61
C ARG A 346 0.27 -5.22 -16.69
N THR A 347 -0.16 -4.45 -17.68
CA THR A 347 0.12 -3.02 -17.83
C THR A 347 -0.92 -2.13 -17.15
N ALA A 348 -2.01 -2.69 -16.61
CA ALA A 348 -2.99 -1.97 -15.82
C ALA A 348 -2.45 -1.71 -14.40
N SER A 349 -2.63 -0.47 -13.93
CA SER A 349 -2.29 -0.07 -12.56
C SER A 349 -3.33 0.91 -12.04
N SER A 350 -3.72 0.74 -10.78
CA SER A 350 -4.59 1.67 -10.05
C SER A 350 -3.76 2.64 -9.23
N ALA A 351 -4.11 3.93 -9.27
CA ALA A 351 -3.58 4.94 -8.35
C ALA A 351 -4.51 5.23 -7.17
N ASN A 352 -5.66 4.56 -7.08
CA ASN A 352 -6.69 4.86 -6.09
C ASN A 352 -6.53 3.99 -4.83
N GLU A 353 -6.63 4.58 -3.64
CA GLU A 353 -6.52 3.87 -2.36
C GLU A 353 -7.68 2.89 -2.13
N THR A 354 -8.86 3.15 -2.71
CA THR A 354 -10.08 2.34 -2.53
C THR A 354 -10.19 1.19 -3.53
N LEU A 355 -9.34 1.15 -4.56
CA LEU A 355 -9.42 0.19 -5.67
C LEU A 355 -8.05 -0.43 -5.91
N GLU A 356 -7.96 -1.74 -5.83
CA GLU A 356 -6.72 -2.47 -6.07
C GLU A 356 -6.88 -3.36 -7.31
N LEU A 357 -6.05 -3.10 -8.33
CA LEU A 357 -5.97 -3.94 -9.52
C LEU A 357 -4.83 -4.95 -9.33
N ARG A 358 -5.16 -6.25 -9.44
CA ARG A 358 -4.17 -7.33 -9.38
C ARG A 358 -4.29 -8.22 -10.60
N THR A 359 -3.15 -8.57 -11.18
CA THR A 359 -3.10 -9.56 -12.24
C THR A 359 -2.81 -10.95 -11.68
N TYR A 360 -3.37 -11.98 -12.31
CA TYR A 360 -3.09 -13.36 -11.99
C TYR A 360 -2.69 -14.14 -13.24
N GLN A 361 -1.73 -15.05 -13.08
CA GLN A 361 -1.35 -15.99 -14.13
C GLN A 361 -1.98 -17.35 -13.89
N ARG A 362 -2.08 -17.77 -12.63
CA ARG A 362 -2.68 -19.06 -12.23
C ARG A 362 -3.70 -18.86 -11.11
N PHE A 363 -4.71 -19.73 -11.08
CA PHE A 363 -5.72 -19.69 -10.00
C PHE A 363 -5.14 -20.01 -8.61
N SER A 364 -3.97 -20.66 -8.53
CA SER A 364 -3.28 -20.92 -7.27
C SER A 364 -2.79 -19.66 -6.56
N GLU A 365 -2.61 -18.55 -7.27
CA GLU A 365 -2.11 -17.27 -6.73
C GLU A 365 -3.27 -16.43 -6.16
N ILE A 366 -4.50 -16.65 -6.63
CA ILE A 366 -5.67 -15.86 -6.24
C ILE A 366 -5.95 -15.89 -4.72
N PRO A 367 -5.86 -17.03 -4.00
CA PRO A 367 -6.04 -17.05 -2.55
C PRO A 367 -5.11 -16.07 -1.83
N GLU A 368 -3.83 -16.04 -2.19
CA GLU A 368 -2.83 -15.16 -1.58
C GLU A 368 -3.17 -13.69 -1.86
N LEU A 369 -3.53 -13.36 -3.10
CA LEU A 369 -3.96 -12.00 -3.49
C LEU A 369 -5.19 -11.54 -2.70
N VAL A 370 -6.16 -12.42 -2.49
CA VAL A 370 -7.39 -12.10 -1.75
C VAL A 370 -7.12 -11.94 -0.26
N ASP A 371 -6.31 -12.82 0.35
CA ASP A 371 -6.00 -12.75 1.78
C ASP A 371 -5.09 -11.54 2.12
N HIS A 372 -4.26 -11.06 1.20
CA HIS A 372 -3.47 -9.83 1.42
C HIS A 372 -4.32 -8.56 1.42
N VAL A 373 -5.36 -8.50 0.59
CA VAL A 373 -6.19 -7.30 0.40
C VAL A 373 -7.41 -7.29 1.32
N GLU A 374 -7.93 -8.46 1.70
CA GLU A 374 -9.22 -8.64 2.41
C GLU A 374 -10.34 -7.72 1.87
N PRO A 375 -10.68 -7.81 0.57
CA PRO A 375 -11.60 -6.88 -0.07
C PRO A 375 -13.06 -7.11 0.32
N ARG A 376 -13.87 -6.04 0.34
CA ARG A 376 -15.34 -6.14 0.49
C ARG A 376 -16.00 -6.57 -0.81
N ASN A 377 -15.44 -6.14 -1.93
CA ASN A 377 -15.95 -6.42 -3.27
C ASN A 377 -14.82 -7.01 -4.12
N ILE A 378 -15.09 -8.12 -4.80
CA ILE A 378 -14.18 -8.73 -5.76
C ILE A 378 -14.86 -8.71 -7.13
N VAL A 379 -14.17 -8.16 -8.11
CA VAL A 379 -14.52 -8.32 -9.53
C VAL A 379 -13.52 -9.27 -10.13
N PHE A 380 -13.96 -10.47 -10.48
CA PHE A 380 -13.13 -11.47 -11.15
C PHE A 380 -13.42 -11.48 -12.64
N VAL A 381 -12.41 -11.12 -13.43
CA VAL A 381 -12.44 -11.28 -14.89
C VAL A 381 -11.86 -12.64 -15.23
N GLY A 382 -12.57 -13.41 -16.06
CA GLY A 382 -12.13 -14.74 -16.45
C GLY A 382 -10.75 -14.77 -17.12
N PRO A 383 -10.13 -15.97 -17.25
CA PRO A 383 -8.77 -16.14 -17.73
C PRO A 383 -8.64 -15.99 -19.25
N THR A 384 -7.51 -15.44 -19.70
CA THR A 384 -7.11 -15.36 -21.11
C THR A 384 -6.05 -16.41 -21.43
N SER A 385 -6.40 -17.69 -21.29
CA SER A 385 -5.52 -18.81 -21.61
C SER A 385 -5.77 -19.35 -23.03
N ARG A 386 -4.71 -19.82 -23.68
CA ARG A 386 -4.84 -20.58 -24.93
C ARG A 386 -5.41 -21.98 -24.69
N ASN A 387 -4.94 -22.62 -23.63
CA ASN A 387 -5.35 -23.98 -23.26
C ASN A 387 -6.53 -23.95 -22.29
N ARG A 388 -7.35 -25.00 -22.36
CA ARG A 388 -8.41 -25.23 -21.38
C ARG A 388 -7.82 -25.40 -19.98
N ILE A 389 -8.38 -24.69 -19.01
CA ILE A 389 -8.00 -24.84 -17.61
C ILE A 389 -8.62 -26.12 -17.04
N HIS A 390 -7.84 -26.88 -16.27
CA HIS A 390 -8.31 -28.12 -15.68
C HIS A 390 -9.45 -27.89 -14.67
N ARG A 391 -10.48 -28.74 -14.70
CA ARG A 391 -11.69 -28.64 -13.87
C ARG A 391 -11.39 -28.50 -12.37
N SER A 392 -10.37 -29.20 -11.87
CA SER A 392 -10.00 -29.11 -10.44
C SER A 392 -9.56 -27.70 -10.01
N SER A 393 -8.99 -26.89 -10.91
CA SER A 393 -8.61 -25.52 -10.62
C SER A 393 -9.83 -24.61 -10.49
N TRP A 394 -10.83 -24.81 -11.35
CA TRP A 394 -12.13 -24.13 -11.25
C TRP A 394 -12.86 -24.49 -9.95
N LEU A 395 -12.83 -25.77 -9.54
CA LEU A 395 -13.41 -26.21 -8.27
C LEU A 395 -12.73 -25.54 -7.06
N LYS A 396 -11.39 -25.45 -7.06
CA LYS A 396 -10.65 -24.74 -5.99
C LYS A 396 -11.04 -23.26 -5.92
N LEU A 397 -11.18 -22.62 -7.08
CA LEU A 397 -11.61 -21.21 -7.17
C LEU A 397 -13.06 -21.03 -6.68
N SER A 398 -13.96 -21.96 -7.02
CA SER A 398 -15.34 -22.00 -6.49
C SER A 398 -15.35 -22.01 -4.97
N THR A 399 -14.57 -22.90 -4.35
CA THR A 399 -14.47 -23.00 -2.88
C THR A 399 -13.91 -21.71 -2.27
N LEU A 400 -12.92 -21.08 -2.91
CA LEU A 400 -12.39 -19.79 -2.48
C LEU A 400 -13.47 -18.71 -2.49
N PHE A 401 -14.18 -18.51 -3.61
CA PHE A 401 -15.22 -17.49 -3.72
C PHE A 401 -16.39 -17.75 -2.78
N SER A 402 -16.74 -19.01 -2.54
CA SER A 402 -17.72 -19.39 -1.53
C SER A 402 -17.27 -18.95 -0.13
N LYS A 403 -16.02 -19.24 0.25
CA LYS A 403 -15.44 -18.86 1.53
C LYS A 403 -15.40 -17.33 1.71
N VAL A 404 -15.06 -16.61 0.65
CA VAL A 404 -15.01 -15.14 0.64
C VAL A 404 -16.42 -14.54 0.75
N ALA A 405 -17.41 -15.11 0.06
CA ALA A 405 -18.80 -14.70 0.18
C ALA A 405 -19.38 -14.96 1.58
N LEU A 406 -19.03 -16.11 2.19
CA LEU A 406 -19.38 -16.44 3.58
C LEU A 406 -18.75 -15.49 4.60
N ARG A 407 -17.61 -14.85 4.27
CA ARG A 407 -17.01 -13.77 5.06
C ARG A 407 -17.72 -12.41 4.85
N GLY A 408 -18.76 -12.36 4.03
CA GLY A 408 -19.58 -11.17 3.76
C GLY A 408 -19.13 -10.33 2.57
N ALA A 409 -18.12 -10.76 1.81
CA ALA A 409 -17.68 -10.03 0.63
C ALA A 409 -18.56 -10.35 -0.60
N LYS A 410 -18.77 -9.35 -1.47
CA LYS A 410 -19.50 -9.51 -2.73
C LYS A 410 -18.54 -9.89 -3.84
N VAL A 411 -18.81 -10.99 -4.54
CA VAL A 411 -18.00 -11.50 -5.65
C VAL A 411 -18.81 -11.38 -6.94
N VAL A 412 -18.30 -10.62 -7.89
CA VAL A 412 -18.89 -10.44 -9.22
C VAL A 412 -17.96 -11.08 -10.24
N VAL A 413 -18.49 -12.00 -11.04
CA VAL A 413 -17.73 -12.71 -12.07
C VAL A 413 -18.16 -12.22 -13.44
N VAL A 414 -17.17 -11.79 -14.23
CA VAL A 414 -17.35 -11.22 -15.57
C VAL A 414 -16.57 -12.04 -16.60
N ALA A 415 -17.09 -12.08 -17.83
CA ALA A 415 -16.50 -12.84 -18.92
C ALA A 415 -15.06 -12.36 -19.25
N PRO A 416 -14.16 -13.29 -19.63
CA PRO A 416 -12.84 -12.93 -20.15
C PRO A 416 -12.97 -12.13 -21.46
N PRO A 417 -11.98 -11.28 -21.80
CA PRO A 417 -11.93 -10.66 -23.12
C PRO A 417 -11.84 -11.72 -24.22
N ARG A 418 -12.46 -11.44 -25.36
CA ARG A 418 -12.52 -12.35 -26.52
C ARG A 418 -11.20 -12.29 -27.30
N GLY A 419 -10.76 -13.43 -27.82
CA GLY A 419 -9.58 -13.49 -28.70
C GLY A 419 -8.80 -14.80 -28.61
N GLU A 420 -8.96 -15.55 -27.51
CA GLU A 420 -8.24 -16.81 -27.29
C GLU A 420 -9.02 -18.03 -27.76
N ASP A 421 -8.32 -19.07 -28.19
CA ASP A 421 -8.89 -20.33 -28.69
C ASP A 421 -9.85 -20.99 -27.68
N SER A 422 -9.51 -20.93 -26.39
CA SER A 422 -10.31 -21.54 -25.31
C SER A 422 -11.39 -20.63 -24.72
N TRP A 423 -11.60 -19.44 -25.27
CA TRP A 423 -12.48 -18.41 -24.70
C TRP A 423 -13.90 -18.92 -24.42
N LYS A 424 -14.55 -19.59 -25.39
CA LYS A 424 -15.92 -20.13 -25.21
C LYS A 424 -16.01 -21.13 -24.06
N VAL A 425 -15.00 -21.99 -23.94
CA VAL A 425 -14.94 -23.02 -22.90
C VAL A 425 -14.70 -22.38 -21.54
N ASN A 426 -13.73 -21.47 -21.42
CA ASN A 426 -13.46 -20.75 -20.18
C ASN A 426 -14.65 -19.91 -19.70
N ARG A 427 -15.42 -19.34 -20.63
CA ARG A 427 -16.65 -18.60 -20.33
C ARG A 427 -17.71 -19.50 -19.68
N LEU A 428 -17.95 -20.69 -20.23
CA LEU A 428 -18.90 -21.66 -19.68
C LEU A 428 -18.39 -22.25 -18.36
N ASP A 429 -17.12 -22.67 -18.30
CA ASP A 429 -16.50 -23.21 -17.09
C ASP A 429 -16.53 -22.17 -15.94
N ALA A 430 -16.34 -20.88 -16.23
CA ALA A 430 -16.47 -19.80 -15.24
C ALA A 430 -17.91 -19.63 -14.71
N ARG A 431 -18.91 -19.77 -15.59
CA ARG A 431 -20.32 -19.73 -15.19
C ARG A 431 -20.67 -20.93 -14.30
N ASP A 432 -20.27 -22.12 -14.70
CA ASP A 432 -20.49 -23.35 -13.91
C ASP A 432 -19.81 -23.27 -12.54
N MET A 433 -18.60 -22.71 -12.49
CA MET A 433 -17.88 -22.42 -11.25
C MET A 433 -18.67 -21.50 -10.32
N VAL A 434 -19.30 -20.44 -10.85
CA VAL A 434 -20.11 -19.52 -10.05
C VAL A 434 -21.36 -20.19 -9.50
N GLU A 435 -22.06 -21.00 -10.30
CA GLU A 435 -23.23 -21.73 -9.80
C GLU A 435 -22.84 -22.73 -8.71
N LEU A 436 -21.69 -23.40 -8.84
CA LEU A 436 -21.15 -24.24 -7.77
C LEU A 436 -20.80 -23.43 -6.51
N ALA A 437 -20.25 -22.22 -6.68
CA ALA A 437 -19.90 -21.36 -5.55
C ALA A 437 -21.16 -20.90 -4.80
N LYS A 438 -22.22 -20.53 -5.53
CA LYS A 438 -23.54 -20.20 -4.95
C LYS A 438 -24.13 -21.38 -4.17
N MET A 439 -24.06 -22.60 -4.73
CA MET A 439 -24.53 -23.81 -4.05
C MET A 439 -23.72 -24.13 -2.78
N SER A 440 -22.44 -23.76 -2.75
CA SER A 440 -21.57 -23.99 -1.58
C SER A 440 -21.75 -22.92 -0.50
N ALA A 441 -22.20 -21.71 -0.87
CA ALA A 441 -22.44 -20.58 0.03
C ALA A 441 -23.93 -20.22 0.09
N MET A 442 -24.82 -21.20 0.30
CA MET A 442 -26.28 -21.01 0.22
C MET A 442 -26.82 -19.82 1.02
N SER A 443 -26.30 -19.60 2.23
CA SER A 443 -26.69 -18.48 3.10
C SER A 443 -26.31 -17.11 2.53
N MET A 444 -25.22 -17.04 1.75
CA MET A 444 -24.68 -15.83 1.17
C MET A 444 -24.68 -15.88 -0.37
N ARG A 445 -25.58 -16.67 -0.97
CA ARG A 445 -25.64 -16.87 -2.44
C ARG A 445 -25.86 -15.57 -3.22
N HIS A 446 -26.54 -14.59 -2.60
CA HIS A 446 -26.79 -13.28 -3.16
C HIS A 446 -25.53 -12.40 -3.26
N ASN A 447 -24.47 -12.74 -2.50
CA ASN A 447 -23.18 -12.07 -2.61
C ASN A 447 -22.35 -12.57 -3.79
N ILE A 448 -22.75 -13.66 -4.45
CA ILE A 448 -22.03 -14.19 -5.61
C ILE A 448 -22.88 -13.93 -6.86
N VAL A 449 -22.43 -13.01 -7.71
CA VAL A 449 -23.15 -12.57 -8.90
C VAL A 449 -22.43 -13.06 -10.15
N CYS A 450 -23.12 -13.82 -10.99
CA CYS A 450 -22.65 -14.20 -12.31
C CYS A 450 -23.16 -13.18 -13.32
N MET A 451 -22.27 -12.39 -13.92
CA MET A 451 -22.61 -11.46 -15.01
C MET A 451 -22.20 -12.03 -16.38
N ILE A 452 -22.18 -13.36 -16.51
CA ILE A 452 -21.88 -14.04 -17.77
C ILE A 452 -23.19 -14.63 -18.33
N PRO A 453 -23.85 -13.99 -19.30
CA PRO A 453 -25.06 -14.52 -19.91
C PRO A 453 -24.76 -15.79 -20.73
N LEU A 454 -25.77 -16.67 -20.86
CA LEU A 454 -25.68 -17.90 -21.67
C LEU A 454 -25.44 -17.59 -23.14
N VAL A 455 -26.10 -16.56 -23.64
CA VAL A 455 -25.95 -16.04 -25.00
C VAL A 455 -25.10 -14.77 -24.93
N GLU A 456 -24.16 -14.63 -25.87
CA GLU A 456 -23.29 -13.45 -25.98
C GLU A 456 -24.15 -12.17 -26.07
N SER A 457 -23.93 -11.22 -25.17
CA SER A 457 -24.61 -9.92 -25.18
C SER A 457 -23.67 -8.82 -25.69
N THR A 458 -24.26 -7.84 -26.38
CA THR A 458 -23.56 -6.63 -26.83
C THR A 458 -23.13 -5.69 -25.72
N LEU A 459 -23.68 -5.87 -24.53
CA LEU A 459 -23.35 -5.06 -23.35
C LEU A 459 -22.13 -5.57 -22.60
N GLU A 460 -21.56 -6.72 -22.98
CA GLU A 460 -20.48 -7.32 -22.22
C GLU A 460 -19.12 -6.65 -22.47
N PRO A 461 -18.29 -6.44 -21.42
CA PRO A 461 -17.00 -5.77 -21.56
C PRO A 461 -16.04 -6.45 -22.54
N PHE A 462 -16.20 -7.76 -22.79
CA PHE A 462 -15.31 -8.51 -23.67
C PHE A 462 -15.27 -7.95 -25.11
N GLN A 463 -16.33 -7.25 -25.56
CA GLN A 463 -16.41 -6.74 -26.93
C GLN A 463 -15.32 -5.72 -27.23
N THR A 464 -15.03 -4.83 -26.29
CA THR A 464 -14.00 -3.79 -26.45
C THR A 464 -12.62 -4.39 -26.71
N ALA A 465 -12.22 -5.39 -25.92
CA ALA A 465 -10.96 -6.09 -26.10
C ALA A 465 -10.96 -7.01 -27.33
N GLY A 466 -12.11 -7.59 -27.69
CA GLY A 466 -12.25 -8.45 -28.87
C GLY A 466 -12.06 -7.73 -30.20
N LEU A 467 -12.27 -6.40 -30.24
CA LEU A 467 -12.00 -5.58 -31.43
C LEU A 467 -10.49 -5.37 -31.68
N HIS A 468 -9.67 -5.55 -30.65
CA HIS A 468 -8.24 -5.32 -30.69
C HIS A 468 -7.49 -6.48 -30.02
N PRO A 469 -7.51 -7.68 -30.63
CA PRO A 469 -6.81 -8.82 -30.10
C PRO A 469 -5.30 -8.55 -30.04
N ARG A 470 -4.66 -9.04 -28.99
CA ARG A 470 -3.21 -9.06 -28.86
C ARG A 470 -2.57 -9.94 -29.95
N GLN A 471 -1.34 -9.63 -30.34
CA GLN A 471 -0.64 -10.35 -31.41
C GLN A 471 -0.28 -11.78 -31.01
N SER A 472 0.17 -11.97 -29.78
CA SER A 472 0.41 -13.26 -29.14
C SER A 472 -0.30 -13.34 -27.79
N TRP A 473 -0.59 -14.57 -27.33
CA TRP A 473 -1.17 -14.82 -26.00
C TRP A 473 -0.23 -14.41 -24.85
N GLU A 474 1.07 -14.30 -25.11
CA GLU A 474 2.08 -13.81 -24.16
C GLU A 474 2.11 -12.28 -24.08
N ASP A 475 1.61 -11.60 -25.10
CA ASP A 475 1.62 -10.15 -25.16
C ASP A 475 0.59 -9.52 -24.23
N ALA A 476 0.91 -8.31 -23.75
CA ALA A 476 -0.03 -7.49 -23.01
C ALA A 476 -1.00 -6.82 -23.97
N TYR A 477 -2.23 -6.57 -23.51
CA TYR A 477 -3.15 -5.71 -24.24
C TYR A 477 -2.59 -4.28 -24.33
N PRO A 478 -2.78 -3.58 -25.46
CA PRO A 478 -2.44 -2.16 -25.57
C PRO A 478 -3.17 -1.34 -24.49
N ARG A 479 -2.52 -0.31 -23.95
CA ARG A 479 -3.08 0.54 -22.87
C ARG A 479 -4.47 1.11 -23.21
N ILE A 480 -4.71 1.46 -24.48
CA ILE A 480 -6.00 1.99 -24.96
C ILE A 480 -7.11 0.93 -24.78
N VAL A 481 -6.84 -0.30 -25.19
CA VAL A 481 -7.78 -1.42 -25.08
C VAL A 481 -8.09 -1.75 -23.62
N ILE A 482 -7.07 -1.69 -22.75
CA ILE A 482 -7.24 -1.89 -21.32
C ILE A 482 -8.14 -0.81 -20.71
N LYS A 483 -7.93 0.45 -21.08
CA LYS A 483 -8.77 1.57 -20.62
C LYS A 483 -10.22 1.37 -21.06
N ASP A 484 -10.44 1.12 -22.35
CA ASP A 484 -11.79 0.90 -22.90
C ASP A 484 -12.50 -0.30 -22.24
N PHE A 485 -11.75 -1.37 -21.97
CA PHE A 485 -12.26 -2.55 -21.27
C PHE A 485 -12.64 -2.22 -19.82
N LEU A 486 -11.80 -1.50 -19.08
CA LEU A 486 -12.06 -1.15 -17.69
C LEU A 486 -13.21 -0.15 -17.56
N ASP A 487 -13.33 0.80 -18.49
CA ASP A 487 -14.47 1.72 -18.56
C ASP A 487 -15.78 0.98 -18.83
N SER A 488 -15.76 0.02 -19.76
CA SER A 488 -16.91 -0.86 -20.05
C SER A 488 -17.24 -1.77 -18.88
N LEU A 489 -16.23 -2.34 -18.22
CA LEU A 489 -16.38 -3.17 -17.02
C LEU A 489 -17.03 -2.37 -15.89
N ARG A 490 -16.61 -1.13 -15.68
CA ARG A 490 -17.19 -0.21 -14.69
C ARG A 490 -18.66 0.04 -14.94
N GLU A 491 -19.03 0.37 -16.18
CA GLU A 491 -20.44 0.60 -16.53
C GLU A 491 -21.27 -0.67 -16.38
N TYR A 492 -20.72 -1.81 -16.80
CA TYR A 492 -21.39 -3.10 -16.73
C TYR A 492 -21.67 -3.54 -15.29
N VAL A 493 -20.71 -3.35 -14.39
CA VAL A 493 -20.80 -3.80 -12.99
C VAL A 493 -21.44 -2.75 -12.06
N ARG A 494 -21.75 -1.53 -12.56
CA ARG A 494 -22.21 -0.38 -11.76
C ARG A 494 -23.40 -0.69 -10.82
N ASN A 495 -24.33 -1.52 -11.28
CA ASN A 495 -25.52 -1.89 -10.49
C ASN A 495 -25.17 -2.81 -9.30
N GLU A 496 -24.03 -3.48 -9.35
CA GLU A 496 -23.60 -4.44 -8.35
C GLU A 496 -22.52 -3.89 -7.42
N ILE A 497 -21.53 -3.16 -7.96
CA ILE A 497 -20.41 -2.59 -7.22
C ILE A 497 -20.10 -1.18 -7.75
N SER A 498 -19.94 -0.23 -6.83
CA SER A 498 -19.44 1.12 -7.14
C SER A 498 -17.92 1.10 -7.35
N ILE A 499 -17.48 1.14 -8.60
CA ILE A 499 -16.06 1.27 -8.97
C ILE A 499 -15.77 2.76 -9.26
N PRO A 500 -14.74 3.37 -8.65
CA PRO A 500 -14.37 4.76 -8.91
C PRO A 500 -14.12 5.06 -10.40
N GLU A 501 -14.32 6.31 -10.82
CA GLU A 501 -14.20 6.68 -12.23
C GLU A 501 -12.76 6.59 -12.75
N ASP A 502 -11.77 6.91 -11.92
CA ASP A 502 -10.35 6.94 -12.28
C ASP A 502 -9.66 5.58 -12.04
N ILE A 503 -10.01 4.56 -12.84
CA ILE A 503 -9.42 3.21 -12.71
C ILE A 503 -7.97 3.18 -13.18
N CYS A 504 -7.66 3.89 -14.27
CA CYS A 504 -6.31 4.07 -14.77
C CYS A 504 -5.85 5.48 -14.46
N ALA A 505 -4.76 5.62 -13.72
CA ALA A 505 -4.04 6.88 -13.68
C ALA A 505 -3.61 7.20 -15.11
N GLU A 506 -4.26 8.20 -15.72
CA GLU A 506 -3.58 8.92 -16.78
C GLU A 506 -2.32 9.45 -16.12
N GLU A 507 -1.15 8.98 -16.56
CA GLU A 507 0.11 9.69 -16.34
C GLU A 507 -0.17 11.11 -16.82
N ARG A 508 -0.57 12.00 -15.89
CA ARG A 508 -0.95 13.36 -16.21
C ARG A 508 0.26 13.93 -16.90
N ASN A 509 0.14 14.10 -18.20
CA ASN A 509 1.07 14.85 -19.02
C ASN A 509 1.20 16.23 -18.36
N THR A 510 2.24 16.40 -17.55
CA THR A 510 2.74 17.67 -16.99
C THR A 510 3.03 18.71 -18.09
N ARG A 511 2.93 18.31 -19.36
CA ARG A 511 3.07 19.14 -20.57
C ARG A 511 2.06 20.29 -20.72
N LYS A 512 0.89 20.28 -20.08
CA LYS A 512 -0.09 21.40 -20.25
C LYS A 512 0.10 22.55 -19.28
N SER A 513 0.71 22.35 -18.11
CA SER A 513 0.97 23.43 -17.13
C SER A 513 2.18 24.30 -17.51
N ASP A 514 3.20 23.74 -18.16
CA ASP A 514 4.41 24.50 -18.50
C ASP A 514 4.27 25.32 -19.80
N CYS A 515 3.44 24.88 -20.74
CA CYS A 515 3.23 25.64 -21.99
C CYS A 515 2.50 26.98 -21.78
N ARG A 516 1.70 27.12 -20.71
CA ARG A 516 1.10 28.42 -20.32
C ARG A 516 2.08 29.33 -19.58
N ARG A 517 3.12 28.78 -18.93
CA ARG A 517 4.15 29.57 -18.25
C ARG A 517 5.18 30.12 -19.22
N GLN A 518 5.45 29.41 -20.32
CA GLN A 518 6.42 29.83 -21.35
C GLN A 518 5.90 30.96 -22.26
N LYS A 519 4.59 31.00 -22.57
CA LYS A 519 3.98 32.10 -23.35
C LYS A 519 3.91 33.46 -22.63
N ARG A 520 4.14 33.52 -21.31
CA ARG A 520 4.23 34.80 -20.57
C ARG A 520 5.65 35.38 -20.51
N LEU A 521 6.67 34.59 -20.83
CA LEU A 521 8.08 35.04 -20.84
C LEU A 521 8.56 35.50 -22.22
N GLU A 522 7.92 35.07 -23.31
CA GLU A 522 8.29 35.46 -24.67
C GLU A 522 7.58 36.73 -25.19
N GLY A 523 6.64 37.30 -24.42
CA GLY A 523 5.90 38.51 -24.81
C GLY A 523 6.60 39.84 -24.52
N SER A 524 7.80 39.86 -23.93
CA SER A 524 8.41 41.09 -23.40
C SER A 524 9.70 41.54 -24.10
N ILE A 525 10.09 40.94 -25.21
CA ILE A 525 11.29 41.37 -25.95
C ILE A 525 10.98 41.35 -27.44
N HIS A 526 10.50 42.47 -27.99
CA HIS A 526 10.84 42.96 -29.34
C HIS A 526 10.10 44.28 -29.63
N THR A 527 10.66 45.38 -29.15
CA THR A 527 10.49 46.71 -29.75
C THR A 527 11.85 47.15 -30.28
N ALA A 528 12.03 47.11 -31.60
CA ALA A 528 12.71 48.14 -32.40
C ALA A 528 13.12 47.60 -33.78
N SER A 529 12.48 48.16 -34.82
CA SER A 529 13.11 48.64 -36.08
C SER A 529 12.44 48.15 -37.38
N LYS A 530 11.90 49.15 -38.09
CA LYS A 530 11.90 49.38 -39.56
C LYS A 530 11.43 48.20 -40.43
N GLY A 531 10.30 48.25 -41.14
CA GLY A 531 9.80 49.35 -41.97
C GLY A 531 10.08 49.05 -43.44
N ILE A 532 9.26 48.20 -44.09
CA ILE A 532 9.12 48.15 -45.56
C ILE A 532 7.67 47.74 -45.89
N ALA A 533 7.01 48.58 -46.67
CA ALA A 533 5.65 48.44 -47.15
C ALA A 533 5.48 47.28 -48.15
N LYS A 534 4.42 46.47 -48.00
CA LYS A 534 3.75 45.77 -49.10
C LYS A 534 2.22 45.69 -48.87
N LYS A 535 1.52 45.86 -49.99
CA LYS A 535 0.08 46.04 -50.24
C LYS A 535 -0.88 45.04 -49.55
N PRO A 536 -2.15 45.43 -49.33
CA PRO A 536 -3.18 44.58 -48.78
C PRO A 536 -3.72 43.62 -49.87
N ARG A 537 -3.87 42.35 -49.52
CA ARG A 537 -4.63 41.36 -50.30
C ARG A 537 -5.88 41.00 -49.51
N GLU A 538 -7.00 41.10 -50.21
CA GLU A 538 -8.38 40.92 -49.76
C GLU A 538 -8.65 39.56 -49.10
N PRO A 539 -9.64 39.47 -48.20
CA PRO A 539 -10.10 38.21 -47.65
C PRO A 539 -10.95 37.46 -48.67
N ARG A 540 -10.51 36.26 -49.07
CA ARG A 540 -11.35 35.32 -49.78
C ARG A 540 -12.33 34.68 -48.80
N GLU A 541 -13.61 34.99 -49.00
CA GLU A 541 -14.75 34.23 -48.55
C GLU A 541 -14.65 32.78 -49.06
N CYS A 542 -14.85 31.81 -48.16
CA CYS A 542 -15.25 30.46 -48.54
C CYS A 542 -16.56 30.15 -47.83
N ARG A 543 -17.64 30.21 -48.61
CA ARG A 543 -19.00 29.83 -48.25
C ARG A 543 -19.42 28.71 -49.20
N THR A 544 -19.60 27.49 -48.67
CA THR A 544 -20.41 26.38 -49.22
C THR A 544 -20.58 25.41 -48.05
N VAL A 545 -21.66 25.48 -47.27
CA VAL A 545 -23.01 24.96 -47.55
C VAL A 545 -22.95 23.55 -48.14
N LEU A 546 -23.07 22.55 -47.28
CA LEU A 546 -23.54 21.22 -47.64
C LEU A 546 -24.66 20.87 -46.66
N GLU A 547 -25.88 20.93 -47.18
CA GLU A 547 -27.11 20.50 -46.54
C GLU A 547 -26.99 19.04 -46.09
N ARG A 548 -27.29 18.77 -44.82
CA ARG A 548 -27.66 17.42 -44.36
C ARG A 548 -29.18 17.33 -44.35
N GLN A 549 -29.73 16.52 -45.24
CA GLN A 549 -31.10 16.03 -45.18
C GLN A 549 -31.30 15.19 -43.90
N PRO A 550 -32.47 15.28 -43.25
CA PRO A 550 -32.85 14.39 -42.15
C PRO A 550 -33.37 13.06 -42.70
N CYS A 551 -32.79 11.95 -42.22
CA CYS A 551 -33.30 10.61 -42.45
C CYS A 551 -34.60 10.41 -41.65
N VAL A 552 -35.68 10.17 -42.38
CA VAL A 552 -36.97 9.72 -41.85
C VAL A 552 -36.83 8.25 -41.44
N MET A 553 -37.03 7.97 -40.15
CA MET A 553 -37.18 6.60 -39.63
C MET A 553 -38.64 6.18 -39.76
N PRO A 554 -38.95 4.99 -40.31
CA PRO A 554 -40.31 4.47 -40.30
C PRO A 554 -40.64 3.81 -38.95
N ASN A 555 -41.83 4.14 -38.48
CA ASN A 555 -42.55 3.62 -37.33
C ASN A 555 -42.78 2.09 -37.46
N PRO A 556 -42.55 1.25 -36.43
CA PRO A 556 -43.06 -0.10 -36.43
C PRO A 556 -44.45 -0.14 -35.79
N THR A 557 -45.43 -0.38 -36.66
CA THR A 557 -46.83 -0.66 -36.37
C THR A 557 -46.99 -1.94 -35.55
N VAL A 558 -47.90 -1.83 -34.58
CA VAL A 558 -48.53 -2.87 -33.75
C VAL A 558 -49.04 -4.03 -34.61
N MET A 559 -48.64 -5.25 -34.28
CA MET A 559 -49.31 -6.48 -34.73
C MET A 559 -49.62 -7.33 -33.49
N ALA A 560 -50.88 -7.23 -33.06
CA ALA A 560 -51.53 -8.19 -32.20
C ALA A 560 -52.10 -9.31 -33.08
N LEU A 561 -51.80 -10.56 -32.77
CA LEU A 561 -52.65 -11.70 -33.10
C LEU A 561 -52.61 -12.68 -31.94
N ALA A 562 -53.78 -12.83 -31.34
CA ALA A 562 -54.15 -13.96 -30.50
C ALA A 562 -54.43 -15.17 -31.40
N GLU A 563 -54.18 -16.38 -30.89
CA GLU A 563 -55.04 -17.52 -31.14
C GLU A 563 -54.81 -18.59 -30.05
N ASP A 564 -55.87 -18.83 -29.30
CA ASP A 564 -56.11 -19.97 -28.42
C ASP A 564 -56.25 -21.26 -29.23
N VAL A 565 -55.67 -22.36 -28.75
CA VAL A 565 -56.32 -23.69 -28.75
C VAL A 565 -55.81 -24.47 -27.53
N GLY A 566 -56.71 -24.73 -26.57
CA GLY A 566 -56.48 -25.66 -25.48
C GLY A 566 -56.65 -27.12 -25.90
N VAL A 567 -56.33 -28.05 -24.99
CA VAL A 567 -57.08 -29.30 -24.68
C VAL A 567 -56.28 -30.15 -23.66
N THR A 568 -56.86 -30.19 -22.45
CA THR A 568 -57.06 -31.28 -21.46
C THR A 568 -55.97 -32.27 -20.99
N VAL A 569 -55.79 -32.25 -19.65
CA VAL A 569 -56.02 -33.32 -18.63
C VAL A 569 -55.43 -34.74 -18.80
N ALA A 570 -54.57 -35.12 -17.85
CA ALA A 570 -54.52 -36.38 -17.07
C ALA A 570 -53.37 -36.19 -16.03
N GLU A 571 -53.54 -36.10 -14.71
CA GLU A 571 -54.07 -37.01 -13.67
C GLU A 571 -53.25 -38.32 -13.49
N GLU A 572 -52.85 -38.54 -12.22
CA GLU A 572 -52.27 -39.74 -11.58
C GLU A 572 -50.79 -40.09 -11.92
N ALA A 573 -49.91 -40.55 -11.03
CA ALA A 573 -50.06 -41.17 -9.71
C ALA A 573 -48.79 -40.99 -8.84
N GLU A 574 -49.01 -41.03 -7.52
CA GLU A 574 -48.01 -41.37 -6.50
C GLU A 574 -47.42 -42.77 -6.74
N VAL A 575 -46.11 -42.94 -6.58
CA VAL A 575 -45.52 -44.17 -6.03
C VAL A 575 -44.32 -43.77 -5.17
N GLY A 576 -44.46 -43.94 -3.87
CA GLY A 576 -43.33 -44.06 -2.96
C GLY A 576 -42.73 -45.46 -3.08
N GLU A 577 -41.42 -45.55 -2.91
CA GLU A 577 -40.80 -46.82 -2.51
C GLU A 577 -39.64 -46.54 -1.56
N ALA A 578 -39.80 -47.10 -0.37
CA ALA A 578 -38.77 -47.25 0.64
C ALA A 578 -38.09 -48.63 0.48
N ILE A 579 -36.99 -48.79 1.21
CA ILE A 579 -36.28 -50.04 1.57
C ILE A 579 -35.12 -50.42 0.64
N ASN A 580 -33.89 -50.02 0.98
CA ASN A 580 -32.98 -50.73 1.89
C ASN A 580 -31.75 -49.89 2.24
#